data_AF-A0A7S0ALX5-F1
#
_entry.id   AF-A0A7S0ALX5-F1
#
_cell.length_a   1.000
_cell.length_b   1.000
_cell.length_c   1.000
_cell.angle_alpha   90.00
_cell.angle_beta   90.00
_cell.angle_gamma   90.00
#
_symmetry.space_group_name_H-M   'P 1'
#
loop_
_entity.id
_entity.type
_entity.pdbx_description
1 polymer ?
#
loop_
_entity_poly.entity_id
_entity_poly.type
_entity_poly.pdbx_seq_one_letter_code
_entity_poly.pdbx_strand_id
1 'polypeptide(L)'
;MNVTKAGSSGLYGLNATNATAGNAVKAALLSVMFNLQLGSDVLTDQGYPRTELILSGGVTKTPQLGQILADVFNAKVTLFDAAEEGTAWGAALMGAYRHSVLQADDADAADGDGHESWSDYLSRVDKGEANVEFYPDASRHEAYSEVYAKYKQLVKDVISEST
;
A
#
# COMPACT_ATOMS: atom_id res chain seq x y z
N MET A 1 14.30 -3.55 22.38
CA MET A 1 14.76 -4.35 21.22
C MET A 1 16.02 -3.70 20.67
N ASN A 2 17.19 -4.27 20.93
CA ASN A 2 18.46 -3.79 20.36
C ASN A 2 18.59 -4.31 18.92
N VAL A 3 18.04 -3.57 17.96
CA VAL A 3 18.32 -3.81 16.54
C VAL A 3 19.68 -3.17 16.25
N THR A 4 20.75 -3.98 16.27
CA THR A 4 22.14 -3.52 16.10
C THR A 4 22.59 -3.41 14.64
N LYS A 5 21.76 -3.81 13.67
CA LYS A 5 21.97 -3.55 12.24
C LYS A 5 20.82 -2.67 11.73
N ALA A 6 21.11 -1.40 11.47
CA ALA A 6 20.23 -0.57 10.65
C ALA A 6 20.14 -1.15 9.23
N GLY A 7 19.05 -0.91 8.52
CA GLY A 7 18.94 -1.29 7.11
C GLY A 7 20.05 -0.64 6.29
N SER A 8 20.79 -1.43 5.51
CA SER A 8 21.80 -0.93 4.57
C SER A 8 21.13 -0.40 3.31
N SER A 9 21.68 0.68 2.75
CA SER A 9 21.24 1.24 1.47
C SER A 9 22.42 1.39 0.52
N GLY A 10 22.16 1.33 -0.78
CA GLY A 10 23.17 1.49 -1.82
C GLY A 10 22.57 2.02 -3.11
N LEU A 11 23.35 2.81 -3.84
CA LEU A 11 23.03 3.26 -5.19
C LEU A 11 23.97 2.56 -6.17
N TYR A 12 23.38 1.85 -7.12
CA TYR A 12 24.11 1.02 -8.08
C TYR A 12 23.90 1.53 -9.51
N GLY A 13 24.90 1.33 -10.38
CA GLY A 13 24.79 1.65 -11.82
C GLY A 13 24.95 3.14 -12.17
N LEU A 14 25.54 3.95 -11.29
CA LEU A 14 25.89 5.33 -11.59
C LEU A 14 27.07 5.42 -12.57
N ASN A 15 27.01 6.36 -13.51
CA ASN A 15 28.03 6.66 -14.50
C ASN A 15 28.00 8.16 -14.87
N ALA A 16 28.92 8.58 -15.73
CA ALA A 16 29.09 9.99 -16.10
C ALA A 16 27.84 10.65 -16.73
N THR A 17 26.92 9.88 -17.31
CA THR A 17 25.72 10.41 -17.99
C THR A 17 24.47 10.36 -17.11
N ASN A 18 24.45 9.56 -16.05
CA ASN A 18 23.26 9.39 -15.20
C ASN A 18 23.45 9.79 -13.72
N ALA A 19 24.67 10.13 -13.29
CA ALA A 19 24.99 10.54 -11.92
C ALA A 19 24.48 11.96 -11.59
N THR A 20 23.15 12.12 -11.57
CA THR A 20 22.46 13.38 -11.24
C THR A 20 21.64 13.22 -9.97
N ALA A 21 21.43 14.32 -9.23
CA ALA A 21 20.58 14.32 -8.05
C ALA A 21 19.14 13.86 -8.36
N GLY A 22 18.59 14.27 -9.51
CA GLY A 22 17.26 13.85 -9.95
C GLY A 22 17.15 12.34 -10.17
N ASN A 23 18.16 11.72 -10.79
CA ASN A 23 18.19 10.27 -10.96
C ASN A 23 18.37 9.53 -9.63
N ALA A 24 19.17 10.07 -8.71
CA ALA A 24 19.34 9.49 -7.37
C ALA A 24 18.02 9.51 -6.59
N VAL A 25 17.28 10.63 -6.59
CA VAL A 25 15.97 10.74 -5.95
C VAL A 25 14.95 9.83 -6.62
N LYS A 26 14.93 9.77 -7.96
CA LYS A 26 14.04 8.86 -8.71
C LYS A 26 14.34 7.40 -8.35
N ALA A 27 15.62 7.02 -8.27
CA ALA A 27 16.03 5.67 -7.88
C ALA A 27 15.60 5.35 -6.44
N ALA A 28 15.75 6.28 -5.51
CA ALA A 28 15.29 6.12 -4.13
C ALA A 28 13.77 5.98 -4.02
N LEU A 29 13.00 6.76 -4.80
CA LEU A 29 11.54 6.65 -4.83
C LEU A 29 11.09 5.29 -5.39
N LEU A 30 11.65 4.89 -6.54
CA LEU A 30 11.31 3.62 -7.18
C LEU A 30 11.75 2.42 -6.36
N SER A 31 12.87 2.49 -5.64
CA SER A 31 13.31 1.39 -4.79
C SER A 31 12.32 1.11 -3.66
N VAL A 32 11.70 2.14 -3.07
CA VAL A 32 10.63 1.97 -2.08
C VAL A 32 9.43 1.27 -2.71
N MET A 33 8.99 1.73 -3.89
CA MET A 33 7.84 1.14 -4.60
C MET A 33 8.09 -0.31 -5.00
N PHE A 34 9.27 -0.62 -5.54
CA PHE A 34 9.67 -1.98 -5.90
C PHE A 34 9.81 -2.90 -4.69
N ASN A 35 10.30 -2.39 -3.57
CA ASN A 35 10.36 -3.18 -2.34
C ASN A 35 8.96 -3.54 -1.83
N LEU A 36 8.01 -2.60 -1.91
CA LEU A 36 6.60 -2.86 -1.61
C LEU A 36 5.99 -3.86 -2.61
N GLN A 37 6.32 -3.75 -3.91
CA GLN A 37 5.88 -4.71 -4.91
C GLN A 37 6.43 -6.11 -4.63
N LEU A 38 7.68 -6.24 -4.18
CA LEU A 38 8.26 -7.52 -3.76
C LEU A 38 7.48 -8.16 -2.60
N GLY A 39 7.07 -7.38 -1.61
CA GLY A 39 6.16 -7.88 -0.57
C GLY A 39 4.78 -8.28 -1.14
N SER A 40 4.25 -7.51 -2.08
CA SER A 40 2.96 -7.81 -2.73
C SER A 40 2.99 -9.06 -3.61
N ASP A 41 4.10 -9.33 -4.29
CA ASP A 41 4.31 -10.55 -5.09
C ASP A 41 4.22 -11.78 -4.18
N VAL A 42 4.82 -11.73 -2.98
CA VAL A 42 4.74 -12.82 -1.99
C VAL A 42 3.29 -13.12 -1.56
N LEU A 43 2.46 -12.09 -1.38
CA LEU A 43 1.03 -12.29 -1.08
C LEU A 43 0.29 -12.92 -2.26
N THR A 44 0.66 -12.52 -3.49
CA THR A 44 0.10 -13.08 -4.72
C THR A 44 0.43 -14.57 -4.85
N ASP A 45 1.68 -14.96 -4.58
CA ASP A 45 2.12 -16.37 -4.59
C ASP A 45 1.39 -17.22 -3.54
N GLN A 46 0.88 -16.60 -2.47
CA GLN A 46 0.07 -17.26 -1.44
C GLN A 46 -1.44 -17.31 -1.79
N GLY A 47 -1.83 -16.86 -2.97
CA GLY A 47 -3.23 -16.86 -3.43
C GLY A 47 -4.02 -15.61 -3.06
N TYR A 48 -3.34 -14.53 -2.63
CA TYR A 48 -3.95 -13.23 -2.33
C TYR A 48 -3.49 -12.17 -3.34
N PRO A 49 -3.97 -12.22 -4.59
CA PRO A 49 -3.59 -11.25 -5.60
C PRO A 49 -4.10 -9.85 -5.23
N ARG A 50 -3.25 -8.85 -5.42
CA ARG A 50 -3.64 -7.44 -5.32
C ARG A 50 -4.66 -7.10 -6.41
N THR A 51 -5.75 -6.47 -6.00
CA THR A 51 -6.78 -5.94 -6.91
C THR A 51 -6.76 -4.42 -7.01
N GLU A 52 -6.41 -3.76 -5.90
CA GLU A 52 -6.43 -2.31 -5.77
C GLU A 52 -5.45 -1.87 -4.68
N LEU A 53 -4.91 -0.66 -4.81
CA LEU A 53 -4.15 0.03 -3.78
C LEU A 53 -4.94 1.22 -3.26
N ILE A 54 -5.19 1.27 -1.95
CA ILE A 54 -5.78 2.43 -1.29
C ILE A 54 -4.67 3.25 -0.65
N LEU A 55 -4.50 4.50 -1.08
CA LEU A 55 -3.48 5.40 -0.52
C LEU A 55 -3.97 5.99 0.79
N SER A 56 -3.07 6.07 1.77
CA SER A 56 -3.30 6.76 3.06
C SER A 56 -1.98 7.28 3.65
N GLY A 57 -2.08 8.20 4.60
CA GLY A 57 -0.91 8.78 5.28
C GLY A 57 -0.07 9.69 4.39
N GLY A 58 1.23 9.79 4.64
CA GLY A 58 2.08 10.83 4.03
C GLY A 58 2.14 10.84 2.49
N VAL A 59 1.88 9.71 1.83
CA VAL A 59 1.88 9.61 0.35
C VAL A 59 0.73 10.42 -0.29
N THR A 60 -0.35 10.67 0.45
CA THR A 60 -1.52 11.43 -0.04
C THR A 60 -1.19 12.91 -0.30
N LYS A 61 -0.12 13.43 0.32
CA LYS A 61 0.37 14.81 0.13
C LYS A 61 0.98 15.06 -1.24
N THR A 62 1.29 14.00 -1.99
CA THR A 62 1.78 14.07 -3.37
C THR A 62 0.97 13.12 -4.26
N PRO A 63 -0.30 13.46 -4.60
CA PRO A 63 -1.21 12.56 -5.30
C PRO A 63 -0.66 11.99 -6.61
N GLN A 64 0.22 12.72 -7.31
CA GLN A 64 0.82 12.30 -8.58
C GLN A 64 1.66 11.03 -8.45
N LEU A 65 2.13 10.69 -7.24
CA LEU A 65 2.78 9.40 -6.97
C LEU A 65 1.83 8.22 -7.16
N GLY A 66 0.51 8.44 -7.06
CA GLY A 66 -0.52 7.43 -7.31
C GLY A 66 -0.46 6.85 -8.72
N GLN A 67 -0.16 7.67 -9.73
CA GLN A 67 0.00 7.16 -11.10
C GLN A 67 1.24 6.25 -11.21
N ILE A 68 2.36 6.64 -10.60
CA ILE A 68 3.58 5.82 -10.62
C ILE A 68 3.32 4.49 -9.90
N LEU A 69 2.62 4.52 -8.76
CA LEU A 69 2.21 3.30 -8.05
C LEU A 69 1.30 2.44 -8.92
N ALA A 70 0.32 3.02 -9.62
CA ALA A 70 -0.58 2.28 -10.49
C ALA A 70 0.21 1.55 -11.60
N ASP A 71 1.15 2.26 -12.24
CA ASP A 71 1.98 1.70 -13.30
C ASP A 71 2.96 0.63 -12.77
N VAL A 72 3.63 0.87 -11.64
CA VAL A 72 4.57 -0.10 -11.03
C VAL A 72 3.84 -1.38 -10.63
N PHE A 73 2.71 -1.23 -9.94
CA PHE A 73 1.93 -2.34 -9.42
C PHE A 73 0.93 -2.91 -10.43
N ASN A 74 0.76 -2.35 -11.63
CA ASN A 74 -0.30 -2.78 -12.56
C ASN A 74 -1.67 -2.98 -11.89
N ALA A 75 -2.07 -2.03 -11.06
CA ALA A 75 -3.31 -2.10 -10.30
C ALA A 75 -3.92 -0.71 -10.16
N LYS A 76 -5.24 -0.66 -10.01
CA LYS A 76 -5.94 0.59 -9.71
C LYS A 76 -5.42 1.16 -8.39
N VAL A 77 -5.16 2.45 -8.34
CA VAL A 77 -4.81 3.18 -7.13
C VAL A 77 -5.89 4.19 -6.83
N THR A 78 -6.41 4.19 -5.61
CA THR A 78 -7.49 5.08 -5.19
C THR A 78 -7.07 5.93 -4.00
N LEU A 79 -7.40 7.21 -4.07
CA LEU A 79 -7.22 8.18 -3.00
C LEU A 79 -8.58 8.75 -2.59
N PHE A 80 -8.95 8.52 -1.34
CA PHE A 80 -10.16 9.07 -0.72
C PHE A 80 -9.88 10.44 -0.06
N ASP A 81 -10.91 11.27 0.09
CA ASP A 81 -10.79 12.55 0.82
C ASP A 81 -10.31 12.37 2.26
N ALA A 82 -10.81 11.33 2.94
CA ALA A 82 -10.44 11.02 4.32
C ALA A 82 -9.08 10.29 4.47
N ALA A 83 -8.31 10.15 3.39
CA ALA A 83 -7.10 9.33 3.38
C ALA A 83 -5.95 9.88 4.25
N GLU A 84 -5.98 11.16 4.63
CA GLU A 84 -4.98 11.76 5.53
C GLU A 84 -5.04 11.16 6.94
N GLU A 85 -6.23 10.75 7.41
CA GLU A 85 -6.47 10.24 8.76
C GLU A 85 -7.03 8.81 8.78
N GLY A 86 -6.67 7.97 7.80
CA GLY A 86 -7.24 6.62 7.67
C GLY A 86 -7.16 5.75 8.93
N THR A 87 -6.12 5.93 9.75
CA THR A 87 -5.98 5.21 11.04
C THR A 87 -6.97 5.71 12.10
N ALA A 88 -7.18 7.02 12.21
CA ALA A 88 -8.16 7.60 13.12
C ALA A 88 -9.59 7.25 12.70
N TRP A 89 -9.86 7.29 11.39
CA TRP A 89 -11.13 6.84 10.82
C TRP A 89 -11.43 5.37 11.13
N GLY A 90 -10.44 4.48 10.95
CA GLY A 90 -10.59 3.07 11.31
C GLY A 90 -10.87 2.85 12.81
N ALA A 91 -10.20 3.61 13.69
CA ALA A 91 -10.45 3.55 15.12
C ALA A 91 -11.88 4.02 15.49
N ALA A 92 -12.34 5.12 14.89
CA ALA A 92 -13.70 5.63 15.07
C ALA A 92 -14.74 4.62 14.58
N LEU A 93 -14.49 3.98 13.43
CA LEU A 93 -15.37 2.98 12.84
C LEU A 93 -15.55 1.75 13.74
N MET A 94 -14.46 1.24 14.32
CA MET A 94 -14.53 0.15 15.29
C MET A 94 -15.29 0.55 16.56
N GLY A 95 -15.10 1.78 17.05
CA GLY A 95 -15.85 2.32 18.18
C GLY A 95 -17.36 2.43 17.90
N ALA A 96 -17.72 2.92 16.71
CA ALA A 96 -19.10 3.03 16.27
C ALA A 96 -19.79 1.67 16.12
N TYR A 97 -19.09 0.67 15.57
CA TYR A 97 -19.61 -0.71 15.50
C TYR A 97 -19.81 -1.32 16.89
N ARG A 98 -18.83 -1.14 17.79
CA ARG A 98 -19.00 -1.64 19.16
C ARG A 98 -20.20 -0.99 19.86
N HIS A 99 -20.41 0.31 19.65
CA HIS A 99 -21.57 1.01 20.18
C HIS A 99 -22.89 0.46 19.61
N SER A 100 -22.97 0.18 18.30
CA SER A 100 -24.19 -0.39 17.72
C SER A 100 -24.50 -1.80 18.23
N VAL A 101 -23.48 -2.62 18.46
CA VAL A 101 -23.66 -3.96 19.06
C VAL A 101 -24.23 -3.84 20.47
N LEU A 102 -23.67 -2.96 21.32
CA LEU A 102 -24.14 -2.79 22.71
C LEU A 102 -25.58 -2.27 22.79
N GLN A 103 -25.99 -1.37 21.89
CA GLN A 103 -27.37 -0.88 21.86
C GLN A 103 -28.39 -1.95 21.42
N ALA A 104 -27.97 -2.93 20.62
CA ALA A 104 -28.81 -4.06 20.24
C ALA A 104 -28.97 -5.07 21.40
N ASP A 105 -27.95 -5.24 22.23
CA ASP A 105 -27.99 -6.12 23.41
C ASP A 105 -28.89 -5.57 24.55
N ASP A 106 -28.97 -4.23 24.69
CA ASP A 106 -29.81 -3.56 25.69
C ASP A 106 -31.32 -3.54 25.33
N ALA A 107 -31.67 -3.83 24.07
CA ALA A 107 -33.04 -3.83 23.56
C ALA A 107 -33.60 -5.27 23.46
N ASP A 108 -34.07 -5.81 24.59
CA ASP A 108 -34.77 -7.11 24.71
C ASP A 108 -34.04 -8.31 24.07
N ALA A 109 -32.95 -8.76 24.70
CA ALA A 109 -32.28 -10.02 24.39
C ALA A 109 -33.13 -11.24 24.80
N ALA A 110 -34.18 -11.54 24.02
CA ALA A 110 -34.73 -12.88 23.91
C ALA A 110 -33.87 -13.67 22.92
N ASP A 111 -32.99 -14.51 23.45
CA ASP A 111 -32.33 -15.64 22.78
C ASP A 111 -31.77 -15.40 21.36
N GLY A 112 -30.52 -14.92 21.27
CA GLY A 112 -29.68 -15.11 20.08
C GLY A 112 -28.48 -14.18 19.94
N ASP A 113 -27.41 -14.68 19.32
CA ASP A 113 -26.24 -13.93 18.81
C ASP A 113 -26.63 -12.98 17.64
N GLY A 114 -27.71 -12.20 17.80
CA GLY A 114 -28.44 -11.51 16.73
C GLY A 114 -27.89 -10.14 16.33
N HIS A 115 -26.66 -9.78 16.69
CA HIS A 115 -26.07 -8.52 16.29
C HIS A 115 -25.55 -8.57 14.84
N GLU A 116 -25.65 -7.44 14.15
CA GLU A 116 -25.12 -7.27 12.79
C GLU A 116 -23.64 -7.70 12.73
N SER A 117 -23.26 -8.47 11.71
CA SER A 117 -21.87 -8.87 11.53
C SER A 117 -21.00 -7.67 11.13
N TRP A 118 -19.71 -7.71 11.43
CA TRP A 118 -18.77 -6.66 11.00
C TRP A 118 -18.77 -6.46 9.48
N SER A 119 -18.92 -7.53 8.71
CA SER A 119 -18.97 -7.45 7.25
C SER A 119 -20.22 -6.71 6.77
N ASP A 120 -21.38 -7.01 7.36
CA ASP A 120 -22.64 -6.35 7.02
C ASP A 120 -22.60 -4.88 7.43
N TYR A 121 -22.09 -4.58 8.62
CA TYR A 121 -21.85 -3.21 9.09
C TYR A 121 -20.96 -2.43 8.12
N LEU A 122 -19.83 -3.00 7.69
CA LEU A 122 -18.92 -2.37 6.73
C LEU A 122 -19.55 -2.17 5.34
N SER A 123 -20.54 -2.98 4.95
CA SER A 123 -21.21 -2.88 3.66
C SER A 123 -22.10 -1.65 3.53
N ARG A 124 -22.65 -1.16 4.65
CA ARG A 124 -23.49 0.05 4.73
C ARG A 124 -22.75 1.31 5.13
N VAL A 125 -21.52 1.17 5.63
CA VAL A 125 -20.67 2.31 5.96
C VAL A 125 -20.30 3.05 4.69
N ASP A 126 -20.68 4.33 4.62
CA ASP A 126 -20.20 5.22 3.59
C ASP A 126 -18.69 5.42 3.78
N LYS A 127 -17.93 5.01 2.76
CA LYS A 127 -16.46 5.09 2.74
C LYS A 127 -15.98 6.46 2.26
N GLY A 128 -16.90 7.37 1.97
CA GLY A 128 -16.64 8.65 1.33
C GLY A 128 -16.42 8.49 -0.18
N GLU A 129 -16.38 9.63 -0.87
CA GLU A 129 -16.11 9.65 -2.30
C GLU A 129 -14.61 9.49 -2.59
N ALA A 130 -14.30 8.75 -3.65
CA ALA A 130 -12.95 8.72 -4.19
C ALA A 130 -12.67 10.09 -4.82
N ASN A 131 -11.63 10.76 -4.33
CA ASN A 131 -11.22 12.07 -4.85
C ASN A 131 -10.45 11.88 -6.16
N VAL A 132 -9.54 10.90 -6.19
CA VAL A 132 -8.71 10.62 -7.37
C VAL A 132 -8.50 9.12 -7.53
N GLU A 133 -8.68 8.63 -8.75
CA GLU A 133 -8.31 7.28 -9.16
C GLU A 133 -7.21 7.32 -10.23
N PHE A 134 -6.27 6.39 -10.15
CA PHE A 134 -5.25 6.18 -11.16
C PHE A 134 -5.34 4.75 -11.69
N TYR A 135 -5.28 4.63 -13.02
CA TYR A 135 -5.31 3.36 -13.72
C TYR A 135 -3.93 3.08 -14.33
N PRO A 136 -3.48 1.82 -14.35
CA PRO A 136 -2.18 1.46 -14.88
C PRO A 136 -2.11 1.73 -16.39
N ASP A 137 -0.99 2.31 -16.82
CA ASP A 137 -0.61 2.37 -18.22
C ASP A 137 0.26 1.17 -18.59
N ALA A 138 -0.19 0.39 -19.58
CA ALA A 138 0.49 -0.86 -19.96
C ALA A 138 1.94 -0.64 -20.43
N SER A 139 2.22 0.44 -21.16
CA SER A 139 3.57 0.73 -21.67
C SER A 139 4.51 1.14 -20.54
N ARG A 140 4.01 1.92 -19.58
CA ARG A 140 4.80 2.31 -18.41
C ARG A 140 4.99 1.12 -17.48
N HIS A 141 3.98 0.27 -17.31
CA HIS A 141 4.09 -0.96 -16.54
C HIS A 141 5.15 -1.92 -17.11
N GLU A 142 5.19 -2.10 -18.43
CA GLU A 142 6.21 -2.91 -19.10
C GLU A 142 7.63 -2.38 -18.79
N ALA A 143 7.83 -1.06 -18.99
CA ALA A 143 9.10 -0.42 -18.66
C ALA A 143 9.49 -0.57 -17.17
N TYR A 144 8.54 -0.42 -16.25
CA TYR A 144 8.79 -0.64 -14.82
C TYR A 144 9.09 -2.10 -14.50
N SER A 145 8.45 -3.05 -15.18
CA SER A 145 8.65 -4.48 -14.98
C SER A 145 10.07 -4.92 -15.35
N GLU A 146 10.63 -4.36 -16.43
CA GLU A 146 12.04 -4.60 -16.79
C GLU A 146 13.02 -4.10 -15.71
N VAL A 147 12.77 -2.91 -15.16
CA VAL A 147 13.59 -2.34 -14.09
C VAL A 147 13.41 -3.12 -12.80
N TYR A 148 12.18 -3.54 -12.50
CA TYR A 148 11.84 -4.33 -11.34
C TYR A 148 12.52 -5.70 -11.35
N ALA A 149 12.61 -6.36 -12.51
CA ALA A 149 13.35 -7.62 -12.65
C ALA A 149 14.83 -7.45 -12.27
N LYS A 150 15.47 -6.36 -12.73
CA LYS A 150 16.86 -6.02 -12.37
C LYS A 150 16.99 -5.71 -10.88
N TYR A 151 16.04 -4.97 -10.31
CA TYR A 151 15.99 -4.67 -8.89
C TYR A 151 15.90 -5.95 -8.03
N LYS A 152 15.04 -6.91 -8.41
CA LYS A 152 14.93 -8.20 -7.72
C LYS A 152 16.25 -8.97 -7.70
N GLN A 153 16.98 -8.96 -8.80
CA GLN A 153 18.30 -9.60 -8.84
C GLN A 153 19.30 -8.90 -7.93
N LEU A 154 19.38 -7.57 -8.00
CA LEU A 154 20.28 -6.77 -7.18
C LEU A 154 20.04 -6.98 -5.67
N VAL A 155 18.78 -7.03 -5.23
CA VAL A 155 18.44 -7.28 -3.83
C VAL A 155 18.95 -8.65 -3.37
N LYS A 156 18.83 -9.68 -4.20
CA LYS A 156 19.34 -11.02 -3.88
C LYS A 156 20.85 -11.02 -3.74
N ASP A 157 21.55 -10.38 -4.68
CA ASP A 157 23.01 -10.31 -4.71
C ASP A 157 23.54 -9.62 -3.45
N VAL A 158 23.00 -8.44 -3.11
CA VAL A 158 23.42 -7.66 -1.93
C VAL A 158 23.15 -8.38 -0.61
N ILE A 159 22.02 -9.08 -0.49
CA ILE A 159 21.70 -9.88 0.70
C ILE A 159 22.67 -11.07 0.81
N SER A 160 23.00 -11.72 -0.31
CA SER A 160 23.91 -12.87 -0.32
C SER A 160 25.35 -12.50 0.07
N GLU A 161 25.82 -11.30 -0.29
CA GLU A 161 27.15 -10.78 0.11
C GLU A 161 27.22 -10.39 1.59
N SER A 162 26.08 -10.22 2.25
CA SER A 162 25.98 -9.78 3.65
C SER A 162 25.82 -10.92 4.67
N THR A 163 25.79 -12.17 4.21
CA THR A 163 25.58 -13.39 5.01
C THR A 163 26.88 -14.18 5.13
#